data_AF-A0A973RQ27-F1
#
_entry.id   AF-A0A973RQ27-F1
#
_cell.length_a   1.000
_cell.length_b   1.000
_cell.length_c   1.000
_cell.angle_alpha   90.00
_cell.angle_beta   90.00
_cell.angle_gamma   90.00
#
_symmetry.space_group_name_H-M   'P 1'
#
loop_
_entity.id
_entity.type
_entity.pdbx_description
1 polymer ?
#
loop_
_entity_poly.entity_id
_entity_poly.type
_entity_poly.pdbx_seq_one_letter_code
_entity_poly.pdbx_strand_id
1 'polypeptide(L)' 'MASTLTTNSLTLKANTSWQDAWRRCLAVAPEAFRDDRVLNLWDAGWRADGRALPAT' A
#
# COMPACT_ATOMS: atom_id res chain seq x y z
N MET A 1 15.01 32.93 24.41
CA MET A 1 13.87 33.11 23.50
C MET A 1 13.37 31.72 23.13
N ALA A 2 12.23 31.28 23.68
CA ALA A 2 11.69 29.94 23.45
C ALA A 2 10.66 30.00 22.30
N SER A 3 10.86 29.18 21.26
CA SER A 3 9.93 29.09 20.14
C SER A 3 8.73 28.22 20.50
N THR A 4 7.56 28.82 20.59
CA THR A 4 6.27 28.13 20.69
C THR A 4 5.87 27.59 19.33
N LEU A 5 5.99 26.27 19.13
CA LEU A 5 5.39 25.58 17.99
C LEU A 5 3.95 25.23 18.35
N THR A 6 2.99 25.87 17.71
CA THR A 6 1.58 25.49 17.77
C THR A 6 1.40 24.18 17.01
N THR A 7 1.03 23.10 17.70
CA THR A 7 0.71 21.82 17.06
C THR A 7 -0.60 21.97 16.29
N ASN A 8 -0.52 22.18 14.98
CA ASN A 8 -1.69 22.14 14.13
C ASN A 8 -2.08 20.67 13.90
N SER A 9 -3.28 20.27 14.33
CA SER A 9 -3.76 18.90 14.12
C SER A 9 -4.01 18.66 12.62
N LEU A 10 -3.35 17.65 12.07
CA LEU A 10 -3.59 17.21 10.71
C LEU A 10 -4.81 16.29 10.69
N THR A 11 -5.83 16.65 9.90
CA THR A 11 -7.00 15.80 9.68
C THR A 11 -6.80 14.98 8.41
N LEU A 12 -6.97 13.66 8.54
CA LEU A 12 -6.92 12.75 7.40
C LEU A 12 -8.19 12.90 6.55
N LYS A 13 -8.03 13.01 5.23
CA LYS A 13 -9.18 12.99 4.31
C LYS A 13 -9.90 11.64 4.41
N ALA A 14 -11.22 11.69 4.50
CA ALA A 14 -12.05 10.49 4.53
C ALA A 14 -11.68 9.52 3.39
N ASN A 15 -11.64 8.22 3.72
CA ASN A 15 -11.33 7.13 2.79
C ASN A 15 -9.91 7.11 2.18
N THR A 16 -8.99 7.95 2.68
CA THR A 16 -7.57 7.97 2.24
C THR A 16 -6.61 7.36 3.26
N SER A 17 -7.15 6.72 4.30
CA SER A 17 -6.38 5.96 5.27
C SER A 17 -5.69 4.78 4.62
N TRP A 18 -4.36 4.78 4.69
CA TRP A 18 -3.54 3.67 4.25
C TRP A 18 -3.89 2.37 4.97
N GLN A 19 -4.07 2.41 6.30
CA GLN A 19 -4.42 1.23 7.08
C GLN A 19 -5.78 0.65 6.66
N ASP A 20 -6.78 1.50 6.42
CA ASP A 20 -8.10 1.02 6.00
C ASP A 20 -8.08 0.49 4.56
N ALA A 21 -7.28 1.08 3.67
CA ALA A 21 -7.05 0.54 2.33
C ALA A 21 -6.38 -0.83 2.41
N TRP A 22 -5.27 -0.94 3.15
CA TRP A 22 -4.53 -2.18 3.36
C TRP A 22 -5.40 -3.31 3.90
N ARG A 23 -6.14 -3.09 5.01
CA ARG A 23 -7.01 -4.12 5.59
C ARG A 23 -8.06 -4.63 4.60
N ARG A 24 -8.65 -3.73 3.80
CA ARG A 24 -9.66 -4.11 2.80
C ARG A 24 -9.04 -4.95 1.69
N CYS A 25 -7.86 -4.58 1.19
CA CYS A 25 -7.15 -5.36 0.18
C CYS A 25 -6.76 -6.75 0.71
N LEU A 26 -6.21 -6.82 1.93
CA LEU A 26 -5.83 -8.08 2.57
C LEU A 26 -7.03 -9.00 2.79
N ALA A 27 -8.20 -8.45 3.13
CA ALA A 27 -9.42 -9.24 3.29
C ALA A 27 -9.95 -9.82 1.97
N VAL A 28 -9.71 -9.15 0.84
CA VAL A 28 -10.21 -9.55 -0.48
C VAL A 28 -9.27 -10.55 -1.18
N ALA A 29 -7.95 -10.37 -1.04
CA ALA A 29 -6.94 -11.19 -1.72
C ALA A 29 -5.77 -11.51 -0.78
N PRO A 30 -5.97 -12.29 0.29
CA PRO A 30 -4.94 -12.58 1.27
C PRO A 30 -3.70 -13.24 0.65
N GLU A 31 -3.87 -14.06 -0.38
CA GLU A 31 -2.78 -14.77 -1.06
C GLU A 31 -1.81 -13.84 -1.81
N ALA A 32 -2.21 -12.60 -2.10
CA ALA A 32 -1.38 -11.57 -2.69
C ALA A 32 -0.34 -11.01 -1.71
N PHE A 33 -0.56 -11.16 -0.40
CA PHE A 33 0.29 -10.59 0.64
C PHE A 33 1.18 -11.68 1.23
N ARG A 34 2.49 -11.53 1.05
CA ARG A 34 3.52 -12.37 1.66
C ARG A 34 4.25 -11.59 2.74
N ASP A 35 4.97 -12.29 3.60
CA ASP A 35 5.68 -11.68 4.72
C ASP A 35 6.70 -10.63 4.27
N ASP A 36 7.31 -10.82 3.10
CA ASP A 36 8.36 -9.97 2.55
C ASP A 36 7.90 -9.04 1.41
N ARG A 37 6.77 -9.32 0.76
CA ARG A 37 6.31 -8.60 -0.44
C ARG A 37 4.82 -8.74 -0.73
N VAL A 38 4.33 -7.89 -1.65
CA VAL A 38 3.02 -8.07 -2.29
C VAL A 38 3.22 -8.59 -3.72
N LEU A 39 2.43 -9.58 -4.12
CA LEU A 39 2.49 -10.21 -5.44
C LEU A 39 1.76 -9.37 -6.51
N ASN A 40 2.20 -9.47 -7.75
CA ASN A 40 1.56 -8.85 -8.91
C ASN A 40 0.45 -9.76 -9.46
N LEU A 41 -0.70 -9.20 -9.82
CA LEU A 41 -1.79 -9.92 -10.49
C LEU A 41 -1.71 -9.76 -12.00
N TRP A 42 -1.53 -10.87 -12.72
CA TRP A 42 -1.65 -10.90 -14.17
C TRP A 42 -1.95 -12.33 -14.64
N ASP A 43 -2.62 -12.45 -15.79
CA ASP A 43 -3.06 -13.75 -16.32
C ASP A 43 -3.87 -14.55 -15.28
N ALA A 44 -4.73 -13.83 -14.54
CA ALA A 44 -5.52 -14.34 -13.42
C ALA A 44 -4.72 -15.02 -12.29
N GLY A 45 -3.40 -14.80 -12.22
CA GLY A 45 -2.52 -15.41 -11.23
C GLY A 45 -1.64 -14.40 -10.47
N TRP A 46 -1.41 -14.69 -9.20
CA TRP A 46 -0.48 -13.93 -8.35
C TRP A 46 0.96 -14.39 -8.57
N ARG A 47 1.87 -13.45 -8.82
CA ARG A 47 3.28 -13.75 -9.15
C ARG A 47 4.23 -12.82 -8.41
N ALA A 48 5.33 -13.37 -7.90
CA ALA A 48 6.30 -12.65 -7.06
C ALA A 48 6.98 -11.48 -7.78
N ASP A 49 7.29 -11.67 -9.07
CA ASP A 49 8.06 -10.72 -9.83
C ASP A 49 7.38 -10.43 -11.18
N GLY A 50 7.54 -9.20 -11.66
CA GLY A 50 7.33 -8.88 -13.07
C GLY A 50 8.58 -9.29 -13.85
N ARG A 51 8.42 -9.97 -14.98
CA ARG A 51 9.57 -10.22 -15.87
C ARG A 51 9.89 -8.90 -16.57
N ALA A 52 11.02 -8.28 -16.23
CA ALA A 52 11.50 -7.11 -16.97
C ALA A 52 11.69 -7.51 -18.45
N LEU A 53 10.91 -6.89 -19.34
CA LEU A 53 11.10 -7.04 -20.78
C LEU A 53 12.15 -6.03 -21.25
N PRO A 54 13.00 -6.37 -22.25
CA PRO A 54 13.90 -5.39 -22.85
C PRO A 54 13.08 -4.20 -23.38
N ALA A 55 13.54 -2.99 -23.09
CA ALA A 55 13.05 -1.83 -23.83
C ALA A 55 13.45 -2.01 -25.31
N THR A 56 12.47 -2.04 -26.19
CA THR A 56 12.68 -2.06 -27.65
C THR A 56 12.61 -0.63 -28.17
#